data_AF-A0A1M5PG09-F1
#
_entry.id   AF-A0A1M5PG09-F1
#
_cell.length_a   1.000
_cell.length_b   1.000
_cell.length_c   1.000
_cell.angle_alpha   90.00
_cell.angle_beta   90.00
_cell.angle_gamma   90.00
#
_symmetry.space_group_name_H-M   'P 1'
#
loop_
_entity.id
_entity.type
_entity.pdbx_description
1 polymer ?
#
loop_
_entity_poly.entity_id
_entity_poly.type
_entity_poly.pdbx_seq_one_letter_code
_entity_poly.pdbx_strand_id
1 'polypeptide(L)' 'MEKHTAKKSISPALFKTYKITKKIIKYSLFITILYFAYKGFMAWN' A
#
# COMPACT_ATOMS: atom_id res chain seq x y z
N MET A 1 13.81 -24.31 -29.40
CA MET A 1 13.38 -22.91 -29.44
C MET A 1 13.51 -22.32 -28.05
N GLU A 2 14.07 -21.11 -28.01
CA GLU A 2 14.67 -20.46 -26.85
C GLU A 2 13.79 -20.41 -25.61
N LYS A 3 14.40 -20.75 -24.47
CA LYS A 3 13.87 -20.45 -23.15
C LYS A 3 13.94 -18.94 -22.95
N HIS A 4 12.88 -18.24 -23.32
CA HIS A 4 12.65 -16.85 -22.92
C HIS A 4 12.33 -16.78 -21.42
N THR A 5 13.26 -17.20 -20.57
CA THR A 5 13.41 -16.61 -19.24
C THR A 5 13.93 -15.21 -19.47
N ALA A 6 13.03 -14.33 -19.90
CA ALA A 6 13.17 -12.91 -19.67
C ALA A 6 13.33 -12.79 -18.15
N LYS A 7 14.60 -12.72 -17.70
CA LYS A 7 14.94 -12.27 -16.36
C LYS A 7 14.22 -10.94 -16.25
N LYS A 8 13.03 -10.93 -15.62
CA LYS A 8 12.37 -9.72 -15.19
C LYS A 8 13.41 -9.07 -14.30
N SER A 9 14.14 -8.13 -14.87
CA SER A 9 14.89 -7.13 -14.14
C SER A 9 13.85 -6.51 -13.22
N ILE A 10 13.74 -7.05 -11.99
CA ILE A 10 12.82 -6.52 -11.01
C ILE A 10 13.32 -5.12 -10.80
N SER A 11 12.62 -4.15 -11.37
CA SER A 11 13.09 -2.79 -11.36
C SER A 11 13.24 -2.39 -9.89
N PRO A 12 14.36 -1.77 -9.50
CA PRO A 12 14.54 -1.31 -8.13
C PRO A 12 13.41 -0.36 -7.69
N ALA A 13 12.73 0.26 -8.66
CA ALA A 13 11.47 0.96 -8.47
C ALA A 13 10.37 0.05 -7.90
N LEU A 14 10.06 -1.10 -8.52
CA LEU A 14 9.04 -2.05 -8.01
C LEU A 14 9.34 -2.50 -6.57
N PHE A 15 10.61 -2.72 -6.23
CA PHE A 15 11.01 -3.10 -4.88
C PHE A 15 10.82 -1.96 -3.87
N LYS A 16 11.16 -0.72 -4.26
CA LYS A 16 10.88 0.49 -3.46
C LYS A 16 9.38 0.71 -3.27
N THR A 17 8.59 0.61 -4.34
CA THR A 17 7.14 0.79 -4.27
C THR A 17 6.52 -0.27 -3.37
N TYR A 18 6.93 -1.54 -3.50
CA TYR A 18 6.45 -2.61 -2.62
C TYR A 18 6.75 -2.34 -1.15
N LYS A 19 7.96 -1.87 -0.82
CA LYS A 19 8.34 -1.52 0.56
C LYS A 19 7.50 -0.37 1.11
N ILE A 20 7.25 0.66 0.30
CA ILE A 20 6.40 1.82 0.67
C ILE A 20 4.95 1.37 0.84
N THR A 21 4.39 0.64 -0.12
CA THR A 21 3.02 0.11 -0.08
C THR A 21 2.79 -0.77 1.13
N LYS A 22 3.73 -1.67 1.47
CA LYS A 22 3.64 -2.50 2.68
C LYS A 22 3.59 -1.65 3.96
N LYS A 23 4.34 -0.54 4.00
CA LYS A 23 4.31 0.41 5.11
C LYS A 23 2.96 1.15 5.15
N ILE A 24 2.47 1.64 4.02
CA ILE A 24 1.16 2.32 3.91
C ILE A 24 0.06 1.38 4.39
N ILE A 25 0.02 0.12 3.95
CA ILE A 25 -0.99 -0.86 4.37
C ILE A 25 -0.98 -1.05 5.89
N LYS A 26 0.21 -1.15 6.51
CA LYS A 26 0.35 -1.30 7.97
C LYS A 26 -0.32 -0.17 8.74
N TYR A 27 -0.26 1.06 8.25
CA TYR A 27 -0.86 2.23 8.90
C TYR A 27 -2.24 2.61 8.35
N SER A 28 -2.63 2.06 7.20
CA SER A 28 -3.90 2.38 6.53
C SER A 28 -5.11 2.05 7.40
N LEU A 29 -5.10 0.91 8.09
CA LEU A 29 -6.18 0.51 8.99
C LEU A 29 -6.40 1.54 10.11
N PHE A 30 -5.32 2.05 10.68
CA PHE A 30 -5.37 3.05 11.74
C PHE A 30 -5.91 4.40 11.22
N ILE A 31 -5.48 4.82 10.04
CA ILE A 31 -5.97 6.03 9.37
C ILE A 31 -7.46 5.89 9.05
N THR A 32 -7.91 4.73 8.56
CA THR A 32 -9.32 4.46 8.26
C THR A 32 -10.18 4.49 9.53
N ILE A 33 -9.71 3.90 10.63
CA ILE A 33 -10.42 3.92 11.92
C ILE A 33 -10.50 5.36 12.46
N LEU A 34 -9.40 6.12 12.42
CA LEU A 34 -9.39 7.53 12.82
C LEU A 34 -10.34 8.38 11.96
N TYR A 35 -10.34 8.19 10.64
CA TYR A 35 -11.22 8.90 9.74
C TYR A 35 -12.69 8.56 9.99
N PHE A 36 -13.00 7.28 10.21
CA PHE A 36 -14.35 6.84 10.53
C PHE A 36 -14.82 7.38 11.88
N ALA A 37 -13.97 7.34 12.90
CA ALA A 37 -14.24 7.92 14.21
C ALA A 37 -14.47 9.43 14.11
N TYR A 38 -13.63 10.16 13.38
CA TYR A 38 -13.80 11.59 13.16
C TYR A 38 -15.11 11.92 12.43
N LYS A 39 -15.43 11.20 11.34
CA LYS A 39 -16.69 11.34 10.60
C LYS A 39 -17.91 11.02 11.46
N GLY A 40 -17.86 9.92 12.22
CA GLY A 40 -18.94 9.50 13.11
C GLY A 40 -19.15 10.47 14.27
N PHE A 41 -18.07 11.03 14.82
CA PHE A 41 -18.13 12.04 15.88
C PHE A 41 -18.65 13.39 15.36
N MET A 42 -18.21 13.82 14.17
CA MET A 42 -18.76 15.00 13.48
C MET A 42 -20.24 14.83 13.10
N ALA A 43 -20.68 13.63 12.75
CA ALA A 43 -22.08 13.34 12.41
C ALA A 43 -23.00 13.24 13.64
N TRP A 44 -22.43 13.26 14.86
CA TRP A 44 -23.18 13.26 16.12
C TRP A 44 -23.41 14.69 16.65
N ASN A 45 -22.87 15.72 16.01
CA ASN A 45 -23.21 17.13 16.23
C ASN A 45 -24.13 17.64 15.12
#